data_AF-A0A4P9Z2D4-F1
#
_entry.id   AF-A0A4P9Z2D4-F1
#
_cell.length_a   1.000
_cell.length_b   1.000
_cell.length_c   1.000
_cell.angle_alpha   90.00
_cell.angle_beta   90.00
_cell.angle_gamma   90.00
#
_symmetry.space_group_name_H-M   'P 1'
#
loop_
_entity.id
_entity.type
_entity.pdbx_description
1 polymer ?
#
loop_
_entity_poly.entity_id
_entity_poly.type
_entity_poly.pdbx_seq_one_letter_code
_entity_poly.pdbx_strand_id
1 'polypeptide(L)'
;MSDTIYENTLITHENVPYAWKQSLPEVTVIVQVPKGTRAKQLDIRIQKRRLFVSLKGDAPIIDGELSKDVKVEESTWTIDDQKEVVIQLEKVNKAEWWKNVIAGHPEIDTQKIQPENSKLSDLDGETRSAIEKMMFDQRQKQMGLPTSEELEKQEQMKKLQRAHPELDFSNANIQFS
;
A
#
# COMPACT_ATOMS: atom_id res chain seq x y z
N MET A 1 -11.75 7.81 17.34
CA MET A 1 -12.25 6.70 16.51
C MET A 1 -11.22 6.51 15.41
N SER A 2 -10.63 5.32 15.33
CA SER A 2 -9.56 5.02 14.38
C SER A 2 -10.17 4.65 13.03
N ASP A 3 -10.27 5.62 12.14
CA ASP A 3 -10.68 5.38 10.75
C ASP A 3 -9.50 4.77 10.00
N THR A 4 -9.39 3.44 10.06
CA THR A 4 -8.46 2.66 9.23
C THR A 4 -8.80 2.91 7.76
N ILE A 5 -7.81 3.27 6.95
CA ILE A 5 -7.97 3.41 5.50
C ILE A 5 -7.42 2.13 4.88
N TYR A 6 -8.20 1.42 4.07
CA TYR A 6 -7.67 0.29 3.31
C TYR A 6 -7.13 0.80 1.98
N GLU A 7 -6.06 0.16 1.47
CA GLU A 7 -5.62 0.33 0.09
C GLU A 7 -6.81 0.21 -0.88
N ASN A 8 -6.80 0.99 -1.97
CA ASN A 8 -7.88 1.06 -2.95
C ASN A 8 -9.27 1.52 -2.43
N THR A 9 -9.37 1.98 -1.17
CA THR A 9 -10.60 2.62 -0.66
C THR A 9 -10.84 3.93 -1.39
N LEU A 10 -12.08 4.15 -1.84
CA LEU A 10 -12.48 5.39 -2.49
C LEU A 10 -12.55 6.53 -1.47
N ILE A 11 -11.79 7.59 -1.71
CA ILE A 11 -11.68 8.80 -0.90
C ILE A 11 -12.42 9.92 -1.62
N THR A 12 -13.29 10.62 -0.89
CA THR A 12 -14.03 11.79 -1.35
C THR A 12 -13.88 12.92 -0.34
N HIS A 13 -13.87 14.17 -0.84
CA HIS A 13 -13.94 15.36 0.00
C HIS A 13 -14.95 16.33 -0.58
N GLU A 14 -15.73 17.01 0.26
CA GLU A 14 -16.81 17.92 -0.18
C GLU A 14 -16.29 19.11 -1.00
N ASN A 15 -15.03 19.51 -0.76
CA ASN A 15 -14.44 20.71 -1.36
C ASN A 15 -13.64 20.45 -2.65
N VAL A 16 -13.63 19.22 -3.17
CA VAL A 16 -12.93 18.88 -4.43
C VAL A 16 -13.86 18.12 -5.38
N PRO A 17 -13.81 18.38 -6.69
CA PRO A 17 -14.78 17.83 -7.65
C PRO A 17 -14.41 16.42 -8.16
N TYR A 18 -13.68 15.64 -7.36
CA TYR A 18 -13.23 14.30 -7.75
C TYR A 18 -13.15 13.37 -6.55
N ALA A 19 -13.28 12.08 -6.83
CA ALA A 19 -12.93 11.01 -5.90
C ALA A 19 -11.58 10.42 -6.31
N TRP A 20 -10.89 9.77 -5.39
CA TRP A 20 -9.65 9.10 -5.72
C TRP A 20 -9.40 7.90 -4.84
N LYS A 21 -8.58 6.98 -5.31
CA LYS A 21 -8.07 5.84 -4.56
C LYS A 21 -6.63 5.60 -4.99
N GLN A 22 -5.91 4.79 -4.23
CA GLN A 22 -4.52 4.48 -4.57
C GLN A 22 -4.12 3.10 -4.09
N SER A 23 -3.13 2.58 -4.79
CA SER A 23 -2.26 1.51 -4.35
C SER A 23 -0.83 2.05 -4.20
N LEU A 24 0.12 1.20 -3.82
CA LEU A 24 1.53 1.58 -3.80
C LEU A 24 2.06 2.09 -5.17
N PRO A 25 1.80 1.42 -6.31
CA PRO A 25 2.29 1.88 -7.62
C PRO A 25 1.47 2.97 -8.30
N GLU A 26 0.16 3.09 -8.03
CA GLU A 26 -0.73 3.96 -8.82
C GLU A 26 -1.71 4.78 -7.98
N VAL A 27 -2.22 5.86 -8.58
CA VAL A 27 -3.35 6.65 -8.09
C VAL A 27 -4.44 6.64 -9.15
N THR A 28 -5.67 6.30 -8.77
CA THR A 28 -6.84 6.42 -9.64
C THR A 28 -7.64 7.64 -9.22
N VAL A 29 -7.89 8.57 -10.15
CA VAL A 29 -8.73 9.76 -9.98
C VAL A 29 -10.01 9.57 -10.78
N ILE A 30 -11.16 9.84 -10.15
CA ILE A 30 -12.49 9.64 -10.72
C ILE A 30 -13.24 10.98 -10.71
N VAL A 31 -13.64 11.44 -11.88
CA VAL A 31 -14.32 12.72 -12.10
C VAL A 31 -15.69 12.47 -12.72
N GLN A 32 -16.75 12.93 -12.07
CA GLN A 32 -18.10 12.88 -12.65
C GLN A 32 -18.25 13.97 -13.72
N VAL A 33 -18.78 13.59 -14.88
CA VAL A 33 -19.05 14.49 -16.01
C VAL A 33 -20.51 14.37 -16.45
N PRO A 34 -21.07 15.36 -17.17
CA PRO A 34 -22.44 15.29 -17.65
C PRO A 34 -22.69 14.01 -18.47
N LYS A 35 -23.84 13.37 -18.26
CA LYS A 35 -24.20 12.14 -18.98
C LYS A 35 -24.24 12.36 -20.49
N GLY A 36 -23.62 11.46 -21.23
CA GLY A 36 -23.47 11.55 -22.68
C GLY A 36 -22.18 12.24 -23.14
N THR A 37 -21.29 12.60 -22.20
CA THR A 37 -19.96 13.13 -22.52
C THR A 37 -19.18 12.11 -23.34
N ARG A 38 -18.56 12.57 -24.43
CA ARG A 38 -17.69 11.75 -25.29
C ARG A 38 -16.24 12.18 -25.15
N ALA A 39 -15.32 11.26 -25.37
CA ALA A 39 -13.87 11.50 -25.31
C ALA A 39 -13.42 12.77 -26.07
N LYS A 40 -13.99 13.04 -27.25
CA LYS A 40 -13.66 14.23 -28.05
C LYS A 40 -13.98 15.58 -27.39
N GLN A 41 -14.88 15.59 -26.41
CA GLN A 41 -15.31 16.78 -25.66
C GLN A 41 -14.43 17.02 -24.43
N LEU A 42 -13.59 16.05 -24.05
CA LEU A 42 -12.67 16.17 -22.94
C LEU A 42 -11.35 16.78 -23.41
N ASP A 43 -10.75 17.60 -22.54
CA ASP A 43 -9.34 17.99 -22.61
C ASP A 43 -8.68 17.55 -21.30
N ILE A 44 -7.93 16.45 -21.39
CA ILE A 44 -7.22 15.82 -20.27
C ILE A 44 -5.74 15.83 -20.60
N ARG A 45 -4.96 16.50 -19.75
CA ARG A 45 -3.51 16.62 -19.92
C ARG A 45 -2.84 16.11 -18.64
N ILE A 46 -2.13 15.00 -18.78
CA ILE A 46 -1.29 14.43 -17.74
C ILE A 46 0.13 14.89 -18.02
N GLN A 47 0.74 15.58 -17.06
CA GLN A 47 2.15 15.96 -17.09
C GLN A 47 2.83 15.34 -15.88
N LYS A 48 4.16 15.25 -15.93
CA LYS A 48 4.97 14.63 -14.85
C LYS A 48 4.57 15.10 -13.45
N ARG A 49 4.18 16.37 -13.31
CA ARG A 49 3.85 17.00 -12.03
C ARG A 49 2.57 17.83 -12.08
N ARG A 50 1.69 17.65 -13.07
CA ARG A 50 0.44 18.44 -13.19
C ARG A 50 -0.65 17.60 -13.82
N LEU A 51 -1.88 17.80 -13.33
CA LEU A 51 -3.07 17.21 -13.92
C LEU A 51 -4.05 18.32 -14.31
N PHE A 52 -4.53 18.23 -15.55
CA PHE A 52 -5.57 19.11 -16.07
C PHE A 52 -6.72 18.27 -16.62
N VAL A 53 -7.94 18.59 -16.23
CA VAL A 53 -9.18 17.93 -16.65
C VAL A 53 -10.24 18.99 -16.90
N SER A 54 -10.78 19.05 -18.10
CA SER A 54 -11.88 19.95 -18.45
C SER A 54 -12.77 19.39 -19.55
N LEU A 55 -13.97 19.95 -19.67
CA LEU A 55 -14.76 19.88 -20.90
C LEU A 55 -14.33 21.04 -21.80
N LYS A 56 -14.16 20.77 -23.09
CA LYS A 56 -13.73 21.79 -24.06
C LYS A 56 -14.71 22.95 -24.09
N GLY A 57 -14.23 24.14 -23.74
CA GLY A 57 -15.03 25.37 -23.69
C GLY A 57 -15.52 25.74 -22.30
N ASP A 58 -15.38 24.85 -21.32
CA ASP A 58 -15.78 25.08 -19.93
C ASP A 58 -14.56 25.41 -19.03
N ALA A 59 -14.84 25.84 -17.81
CA ALA A 59 -13.83 25.98 -16.77
C ALA A 59 -13.21 24.61 -16.41
N PRO A 60 -11.92 24.57 -16.01
CA PRO A 60 -11.29 23.32 -15.62
C PRO A 60 -11.94 22.73 -14.37
N ILE A 61 -12.19 21.42 -14.41
CA ILE A 61 -12.64 20.63 -13.25
C ILE A 61 -11.45 20.37 -12.32
N ILE A 62 -10.29 20.06 -12.91
CA ILE A 62 -9.02 19.96 -12.20
C ILE A 62 -8.00 20.77 -13.00
N ASP A 63 -7.30 21.68 -12.33
CA ASP A 63 -6.08 22.29 -12.84
C ASP A 63 -5.14 22.52 -11.66
N GLY A 64 -4.19 21.60 -11.47
CA GLY A 64 -3.32 21.67 -10.31
C GLY A 64 -2.06 20.84 -10.42
N GLU A 65 -1.07 21.20 -9.60
CA GLU A 65 0.17 20.46 -9.45
C GLU A 65 -0.10 19.13 -8.74
N LEU A 66 0.42 18.03 -9.27
CA LEU A 66 0.35 16.72 -8.61
C LEU A 66 1.24 16.70 -7.37
N SER A 67 0.85 15.96 -6.35
CA SER A 67 1.60 15.88 -5.09
C SER A 67 2.95 15.19 -5.24
N LYS A 68 3.06 14.23 -6.17
CA LYS A 68 4.32 13.59 -6.56
C LYS A 68 4.43 13.41 -8.08
N ASP A 69 5.60 12.96 -8.53
CA ASP A 69 5.87 12.72 -9.94
C ASP A 69 5.16 11.45 -10.45
N VAL A 70 4.61 11.54 -11.65
CA VAL A 70 4.02 10.42 -12.37
C VAL A 70 4.79 10.09 -13.65
N LYS A 71 4.76 8.83 -14.06
CA LYS A 71 5.23 8.38 -15.36
C LYS A 71 4.13 8.61 -16.39
N VAL A 72 4.25 9.71 -17.14
CA VAL A 72 3.21 10.14 -18.10
C VAL A 72 2.89 9.06 -19.13
N GLU A 73 3.90 8.40 -19.69
CA GLU A 73 3.74 7.36 -20.72
C GLU A 73 3.06 6.08 -20.21
N GLU A 74 3.09 5.83 -18.89
CA GLU A 74 2.44 4.69 -18.23
C GLU A 74 1.08 5.09 -17.62
N SER A 75 0.72 6.38 -17.66
CA SER A 75 -0.54 6.89 -17.14
C SER A 75 -1.61 6.95 -18.24
N THR A 76 -2.84 6.61 -17.91
CA THR A 76 -3.94 6.55 -18.89
C THR A 76 -5.20 7.21 -18.36
N TRP A 77 -6.18 7.42 -19.24
CA TRP A 77 -7.52 7.81 -18.84
C TRP A 77 -8.57 7.14 -19.74
N THR A 78 -9.74 6.89 -19.16
CA THR A 78 -10.92 6.37 -19.86
C THR A 78 -12.14 7.21 -19.53
N ILE A 79 -13.20 7.03 -20.31
CA ILE A 79 -14.53 7.53 -19.99
C ILE A 79 -15.51 6.36 -19.95
N ASP A 80 -16.09 6.15 -18.78
CA ASP A 80 -16.97 5.03 -18.48
C ASP A 80 -18.42 5.52 -18.50
N ASP A 81 -19.29 4.75 -19.16
CA ASP A 81 -20.73 5.02 -19.31
C ASP A 81 -21.08 6.43 -19.84
N GLN A 82 -20.12 7.13 -20.47
CA GLN A 82 -20.26 8.52 -20.91
C GLN A 82 -20.64 9.49 -19.77
N LYS A 83 -20.26 9.19 -18.52
CA LYS A 83 -20.58 10.01 -17.34
C LYS A 83 -19.46 10.08 -16.30
N GLU A 84 -18.45 9.24 -16.40
CA GLU A 84 -17.38 9.15 -15.42
C GLU A 84 -16.04 9.10 -16.14
N VAL A 85 -15.13 10.00 -15.81
CA VAL A 85 -13.75 10.00 -16.31
C VAL A 85 -12.88 9.34 -15.25
N VAL A 86 -12.17 8.28 -15.64
CA VAL A 86 -11.24 7.55 -14.76
C VAL A 86 -9.84 7.80 -15.26
N ILE A 87 -8.97 8.30 -14.40
CA ILE A 87 -7.59 8.67 -14.71
C ILE A 87 -6.68 7.81 -13.85
N GLN A 88 -5.85 6.99 -14.48
CA GLN A 88 -4.87 6.13 -13.81
C GLN A 88 -3.49 6.78 -13.94
N LEU A 89 -2.94 7.17 -12.80
CA LEU A 89 -1.64 7.83 -12.70
C LEU A 89 -0.62 6.84 -12.15
N GLU A 90 0.38 6.49 -12.97
CA GLU A 90 1.48 5.63 -12.57
C GLU A 90 2.51 6.45 -11.79
N LYS A 91 2.78 6.10 -10.53
CA LYS A 91 3.73 6.83 -9.70
C LYS A 91 5.16 6.54 -10.16
N VAL A 92 6.02 7.57 -10.12
CA VAL A 92 7.46 7.35 -10.25
C VAL A 92 8.00 6.61 -9.01
N ASN A 93 7.57 7.01 -7.81
CA ASN A 93 7.90 6.33 -6.56
C ASN A 93 6.79 5.34 -6.18
N LYS A 94 7.02 4.04 -6.45
CA LYS A 94 6.07 2.96 -6.17
C LYS A 94 6.08 2.49 -4.71
N ALA A 95 6.83 3.13 -3.83
CA ALA A 95 6.93 2.79 -2.41
C ALA A 95 6.30 3.86 -1.50
N GLU A 96 5.57 4.84 -2.07
CA GLU A 96 5.07 6.00 -1.34
C GLU A 96 3.55 6.17 -1.49
N TRP A 97 2.89 6.25 -0.34
CA TRP A 97 1.49 6.64 -0.24
C TRP A 97 1.35 8.16 -0.39
N TRP A 98 0.44 8.58 -1.26
CA TRP A 98 0.14 10.00 -1.45
C TRP A 98 -0.87 10.46 -0.40
N LYS A 99 -0.68 11.65 0.16
CA LYS A 99 -1.65 12.23 1.09
C LYS A 99 -2.84 12.87 0.37
N ASN A 100 -2.62 13.36 -0.84
CA ASN A 100 -3.59 13.99 -1.72
C ASN A 100 -3.14 13.80 -3.17
N VAL A 101 -4.05 14.02 -4.13
CA VAL A 101 -3.73 13.94 -5.57
C VAL A 101 -3.08 15.23 -6.06
N ILE A 102 -3.70 16.36 -5.72
CA ILE A 102 -3.28 17.71 -6.07
C ILE A 102 -2.69 18.39 -4.84
N ALA A 103 -1.56 19.07 -5.00
CA ALA A 103 -0.92 19.80 -3.92
C ALA A 103 -1.86 20.89 -3.36
N GLY A 104 -1.99 20.95 -2.03
CA GLY A 104 -2.88 21.89 -1.36
C GLY A 104 -4.35 21.45 -1.24
N HIS A 105 -4.74 20.32 -1.86
CA HIS A 105 -6.05 19.70 -1.60
C HIS A 105 -6.05 18.92 -0.28
N PRO A 106 -7.24 18.54 0.24
CA PRO A 106 -7.35 17.82 1.51
C PRO A 106 -6.49 16.56 1.56
N GLU A 107 -5.82 16.36 2.70
CA GLU A 107 -4.90 15.25 2.93
C GLU A 107 -5.56 14.11 3.71
N ILE A 108 -5.14 12.88 3.41
CA ILE A 108 -5.38 11.69 4.24
C ILE A 108 -4.16 11.38 5.12
N ASP A 109 -4.41 10.71 6.23
CA ASP A 109 -3.38 10.17 7.10
C ASP A 109 -2.87 8.84 6.54
N THR A 110 -1.77 8.89 5.78
CA THR A 110 -1.21 7.71 5.12
C THR A 110 -0.64 6.67 6.09
N GLN A 111 -0.41 7.02 7.36
CA GLN A 111 0.04 6.07 8.38
C GLN A 111 -1.06 5.07 8.77
N LYS A 112 -2.32 5.37 8.44
CA LYS A 112 -3.49 4.51 8.70
C LYS A 112 -3.81 3.57 7.54
N ILE A 113 -3.01 3.61 6.46
CA ILE A 113 -3.25 2.77 5.28
C ILE A 113 -2.83 1.32 5.57
N GLN A 114 -3.77 0.38 5.42
CA GLN A 114 -3.49 -1.05 5.42
C GLN A 114 -3.36 -1.59 3.98
N PRO A 115 -2.21 -2.14 3.58
CA PRO A 115 -2.02 -2.76 2.26
C PRO A 115 -2.91 -4.00 2.05
N GLU A 116 -3.34 -4.28 0.83
CA GLU A 116 -4.20 -5.44 0.53
C GLU A 116 -3.52 -6.78 0.85
N ASN A 117 -2.20 -6.90 0.64
CA ASN A 117 -1.41 -8.11 0.96
C ASN A 117 -1.25 -8.39 2.46
N SER A 118 -1.94 -7.65 3.34
CA SER A 118 -1.96 -7.93 4.77
C SER A 118 -2.73 -9.21 5.14
N LYS A 119 -3.40 -9.85 4.17
CA LYS A 119 -4.10 -11.12 4.37
C LYS A 119 -3.20 -12.31 4.08
N LEU A 120 -2.54 -12.79 5.15
CA LEU A 120 -1.90 -14.12 5.21
C LEU A 120 -2.82 -15.27 4.74
N SER A 121 -4.14 -15.08 4.71
CA SER A 121 -5.11 -16.10 4.28
C SER A 121 -5.04 -16.46 2.80
N ASP A 122 -4.51 -15.57 1.97
CA ASP A 122 -4.55 -15.71 0.51
C ASP A 122 -3.25 -16.31 -0.05
N LEU A 123 -2.31 -16.64 0.85
CA LEU A 123 -1.05 -17.31 0.56
C LEU A 123 -1.20 -18.82 0.78
N ASP A 124 -0.52 -19.61 -0.05
CA ASP A 124 -0.39 -21.04 0.15
C ASP A 124 0.26 -21.36 1.51
N GLY A 125 -0.11 -22.49 2.12
CA GLY A 125 0.17 -22.77 3.53
C GLY A 125 1.66 -22.73 3.90
N GLU A 126 2.55 -23.01 2.95
CA GLU A 126 4.00 -22.95 3.14
C GLU A 126 4.51 -21.51 3.23
N THR A 127 4.14 -20.65 2.27
CA THR A 127 4.49 -19.22 2.25
C THR A 127 3.90 -18.49 3.45
N ARG A 128 2.67 -18.84 3.84
CA ARG A 128 1.99 -18.30 5.04
C ARG A 128 2.78 -18.59 6.31
N SER A 129 3.19 -19.86 6.50
CA SER A 129 3.96 -20.29 7.67
C SER A 129 5.32 -19.59 7.74
N ALA A 130 6.00 -19.44 6.59
CA ALA A 130 7.28 -18.73 6.52
C ALA A 130 7.16 -17.25 6.91
N ILE A 131 6.10 -16.57 6.45
CA ILE A 131 5.85 -15.16 6.78
C ILE A 131 5.40 -14.99 8.24
N GLU A 132 4.56 -15.88 8.78
CA GLU A 132 4.18 -15.90 10.19
C GLU A 132 5.41 -16.10 11.09
N LYS A 133 6.29 -17.04 10.75
CA LYS A 133 7.58 -17.27 11.44
C LYS A 133 8.44 -16.01 11.40
N MET A 134 8.59 -15.40 10.22
CA MET A 134 9.39 -14.19 10.04
C MET A 134 8.84 -13.00 10.85
N MET A 135 7.52 -12.79 10.86
CA MET A 135 6.89 -11.73 11.65
C MET A 135 7.03 -11.97 13.16
N PHE A 136 6.89 -13.22 13.61
CA PHE A 136 7.12 -13.59 15.00
C PHE A 136 8.57 -13.31 15.41
N ASP A 137 9.54 -13.77 14.62
CA ASP A 137 10.97 -13.60 14.90
C ASP A 137 11.38 -12.12 14.92
N GLN A 138 10.84 -11.32 13.99
CA GLN A 138 11.09 -9.88 13.97
C GLN A 138 10.58 -9.20 15.25
N ARG A 139 9.41 -9.60 15.75
CA ARG A 139 8.84 -9.08 17.00
C ARG A 139 9.64 -9.51 18.23
N GLN A 140 10.03 -10.79 18.31
CA GLN A 140 10.85 -11.32 19.41
C GLN A 140 12.20 -10.59 19.48
N LYS A 141 12.88 -10.42 18.34
CA LYS A 141 14.16 -9.69 18.27
C LYS A 141 14.05 -8.25 18.78
N GLN A 142 12.99 -7.52 18.42
CA GLN A 142 12.76 -6.16 18.94
C GLN A 142 12.53 -6.13 20.45
N MET A 143 11.93 -7.18 21.00
CA MET A 143 11.70 -7.31 22.44
C MET A 143 12.89 -7.95 23.20
N GLY A 144 13.99 -8.28 22.51
CA GLY A 144 15.13 -8.98 23.10
C GLY A 144 14.80 -10.40 23.56
N LEU A 145 13.75 -11.00 22.99
CA LEU A 145 13.26 -12.34 23.31
C LEU A 145 13.72 -13.35 22.23
N PRO A 146 13.76 -14.65 22.56
CA PRO A 146 14.24 -15.68 21.63
C PRO A 146 13.31 -15.88 20.43
N THR A 147 13.93 -16.06 19.26
CA THR A 147 13.29 -16.40 17.99
C THR A 147 12.74 -17.83 18.00
N SER A 148 11.96 -18.18 16.96
CA SER A 148 11.39 -19.51 16.78
C SER A 148 12.47 -20.60 16.77
N GLU A 149 13.59 -20.36 16.09
CA GLU A 149 14.71 -21.31 16.02
C GLU A 149 15.42 -21.49 17.37
N GLU A 150 15.57 -20.41 18.12
CA GLU A 150 16.17 -20.47 19.46
C GLU A 150 15.25 -21.20 20.45
N LEU A 151 13.94 -21.02 20.35
CA LEU A 151 12.95 -21.74 21.14
C LEU A 151 12.97 -23.24 20.82
N GLU A 152 12.95 -23.61 19.55
CA GLU A 152 13.05 -25.02 19.13
C GLU A 152 14.34 -25.66 19.64
N LYS A 153 15.47 -24.96 19.52
CA LYS A 153 16.76 -25.43 20.02
C LYS A 153 16.76 -25.61 21.53
N GLN A 154 16.16 -24.67 22.28
CA GLN A 154 16.00 -24.79 23.73
C GLN A 154 15.11 -25.97 24.13
N GLU A 155 14.03 -26.24 23.40
CA GLU A 155 13.17 -27.39 23.67
C GLU A 155 13.87 -28.72 23.38
N GLN A 156 14.58 -28.81 22.25
CA GLN A 156 15.37 -30.00 21.90
C GLN A 156 16.44 -30.28 22.96
N MET A 157 17.14 -29.24 23.41
CA MET A 157 18.13 -29.37 24.49
C MET A 157 17.50 -29.81 25.81
N LYS A 158 16.35 -29.23 26.21
CA LYS A 158 15.62 -29.66 27.42
C LYS A 158 15.15 -31.11 27.32
N LYS A 159 14.72 -31.56 26.15
CA LYS A 159 14.29 -32.95 25.92
C LYS A 159 15.46 -33.92 26.03
N LEU A 160 16.63 -33.57 25.48
CA LEU A 160 17.86 -34.35 25.61
C LEU A 160 18.33 -34.43 27.07
N GLN A 161 18.32 -33.31 27.81
CA GLN A 161 18.67 -33.28 29.24
C GLN A 161 17.73 -34.16 30.08
N ARG A 162 16.43 -34.17 29.78
CA ARG A 162 15.45 -35.04 30.47
C ARG A 162 15.62 -36.52 30.13
N ALA A 163 15.95 -36.83 28.87
CA ALA A 163 16.15 -38.21 28.42
C ALA A 163 17.48 -38.79 28.89
N HIS A 164 18.49 -37.94 29.11
CA HIS A 164 19.84 -38.32 29.50
C HIS A 164 20.33 -37.43 30.66
N PRO A 165 19.76 -37.57 31.87
CA PRO A 165 20.11 -36.77 33.04
C PRO A 165 21.56 -36.98 33.53
N GLU A 166 22.24 -38.03 33.03
CA GLU A 166 23.67 -38.30 33.29
C GLU A 166 24.62 -37.49 32.39
N LEU A 167 24.12 -36.82 31.34
CA LEU A 167 24.93 -35.93 30.51
C LEU A 167 25.07 -34.57 31.20
N ASP A 168 26.25 -34.30 31.76
CA ASP A 168 26.61 -33.01 32.32
C ASP A 168 27.00 -32.01 31.22
N PHE A 169 26.13 -31.06 30.92
CA PHE A 169 26.35 -30.00 29.92
C PHE A 169 27.11 -28.80 30.47
N SER A 170 27.55 -28.82 31.73
CA SER A 170 28.25 -27.69 32.39
C SER A 170 29.59 -27.36 31.74
N ASN A 171 30.21 -28.30 31.02
CA ASN A 171 31.49 -28.15 30.30
C ASN A 171 31.36 -28.12 28.77
N ALA A 172 30.14 -28.07 28.22
CA ALA A 172 29.96 -28.00 26.76
C ALA A 172 30.25 -26.59 26.26
N ASN A 173 31.42 -26.38 25.63
CA ASN A 173 31.74 -25.12 24.96
C ASN A 173 30.97 -25.05 23.63
N ILE A 174 29.70 -24.65 23.72
CA ILE A 174 28.84 -24.46 22.55
C ILE A 174 29.24 -23.13 21.91
N GLN A 175 30.14 -23.18 20.93
CA GLN A 175 30.37 -22.04 20.05
C GLN A 175 29.17 -21.89 19.12
N PHE A 176 28.48 -20.77 19.26
CA PHE A 176 27.43 -20.33 18.33
C PHE A 176 28.12 -19.50 17.24
N SER A 177 28.16 -20.01 16.00
CA SER A 177 28.52 -19.24 14.80
C SER A 177 27.26 -18.81 14.08
#